data_AF-A0A949YLI3-F1
#
_entry.id   AF-A0A949YLI3-F1
#
_cell.length_a   1.000
_cell.length_b   1.000
_cell.length_c   1.000
_cell.angle_alpha   90.00
_cell.angle_beta   90.00
_cell.angle_gamma   90.00
#
_symmetry.space_group_name_H-M   'P 1'
#
loop_
_entity.id
_entity.type
_entity.pdbx_description
1 polymer ?
#
loop_
_entity_poly.entity_id
_entity_poly.type
_entity_poly.pdbx_seq_one_letter_code
_entity_poly.pdbx_strand_id
1 'polypeptide(L)'
;MATIWALLIYWLVIFVGCYVVIEIGQDQLYDEVTPHIGLKVTEGSLLLALMLAAFYYKGMAASFDSMFTNNILCTVFQALVWFGVFMLIFQFHPWHALGLGIATMLLVQGLATMGVNSILSPTPAAVSRPAAFATSKPVRQSLAPAPAAPPTGAEAKTK
;
A
#
# COMPACT_ATOMS: atom_id res chain seq x y z
N MET A 1 18.12 3.96 -0.67
CA MET A 1 17.85 2.53 -0.40
C MET A 1 16.36 2.17 -0.53
N ALA A 2 15.44 2.89 0.13
CA ALA A 2 13.99 2.63 0.03
C ALA A 2 13.45 2.60 -1.41
N THR A 3 13.93 3.47 -2.31
CA THR A 3 13.48 3.53 -3.72
C THR A 3 13.84 2.29 -4.53
N ILE A 4 15.02 1.70 -4.28
CA ILE A 4 15.46 0.48 -4.97
C ILE A 4 14.61 -0.70 -4.48
N TRP A 5 14.37 -0.79 -3.17
CA TRP A 5 13.48 -1.81 -2.62
C TRP A 5 12.05 -1.69 -3.13
N ALA A 6 11.51 -0.47 -3.20
CA ALA A 6 10.19 -0.23 -3.79
C ALA A 6 10.15 -0.68 -5.24
N LEU A 7 11.16 -0.33 -6.05
CA LEU A 7 11.27 -0.78 -7.44
C LEU A 7 11.29 -2.31 -7.54
N LEU A 8 12.10 -2.99 -6.72
CA LEU A 8 12.19 -4.46 -6.74
C LEU A 8 10.87 -5.13 -6.37
N ILE A 9 10.17 -4.60 -5.36
CA ILE A 9 8.85 -5.12 -4.93
C ILE A 9 7.81 -4.89 -6.04
N TYR A 10 7.73 -3.66 -6.57
CA TYR A 10 6.83 -3.35 -7.68
C TYR A 10 7.11 -4.24 -8.89
N TRP A 11 8.39 -4.40 -9.24
CA TRP A 11 8.81 -5.21 -10.38
C TRP A 11 8.44 -6.67 -10.19
N LEU A 12 8.73 -7.27 -9.03
CA LEU A 12 8.39 -8.67 -8.77
C LEU A 12 6.87 -8.91 -8.86
N VAL A 13 6.06 -8.06 -8.22
CA VAL A 13 4.59 -8.24 -8.18
C VAL A 13 3.98 -8.04 -9.58
N ILE A 14 4.43 -7.01 -10.31
CA ILE A 14 3.96 -6.76 -11.67
C ILE A 14 4.46 -7.85 -12.63
N PHE A 15 5.69 -8.31 -12.49
CA PHE A 15 6.25 -9.38 -13.32
C PHE A 15 5.42 -10.65 -13.20
N VAL A 16 5.13 -11.09 -11.97
CA VAL A 16 4.31 -12.30 -11.73
C VAL A 16 2.89 -12.09 -12.22
N GLY A 17 2.28 -10.92 -11.96
CA GLY A 17 0.92 -10.60 -12.42
C GLY A 17 0.80 -10.60 -13.94
N CYS A 18 1.71 -9.92 -14.64
CA CYS A 18 1.76 -9.89 -16.10
C CYS A 18 2.07 -11.27 -16.68
N TYR A 19 2.99 -12.03 -16.09
CA TYR A 19 3.30 -13.39 -16.53
C TYR A 19 2.04 -14.27 -16.53
N VAL A 20 1.31 -14.30 -15.41
CA VAL A 20 0.07 -15.10 -15.29
C VAL A 20 -0.99 -14.65 -16.29
N VAL A 21 -1.20 -13.34 -16.44
CA VAL A 21 -2.21 -12.81 -17.36
C VAL A 21 -1.86 -13.08 -18.82
N ILE A 22 -0.58 -13.00 -19.19
CA ILE A 22 -0.15 -13.31 -20.56
C ILE A 22 -0.26 -14.81 -20.81
N GLU A 23 0.24 -15.64 -19.90
CA GLU A 23 0.17 -17.10 -20.03
C GLU A 23 -1.28 -17.57 -20.23
N ILE A 24 -2.18 -17.18 -19.31
CA ILE A 24 -3.59 -17.58 -19.38
C ILE A 24 -4.31 -16.85 -20.51
N GLY A 25 -4.06 -15.55 -20.70
CA GLY A 25 -4.78 -14.74 -21.66
C GLY A 25 -4.46 -15.11 -23.11
N GLN A 26 -3.19 -15.41 -23.42
CA GLN A 26 -2.78 -15.80 -24.77
C GLN A 26 -3.25 -17.22 -25.09
N ASP A 27 -3.14 -18.15 -24.15
CA ASP A 27 -3.66 -19.50 -24.26
C ASP A 27 -5.18 -19.51 -24.50
N GLN A 28 -5.95 -18.79 -23.68
CA GLN A 28 -7.41 -18.84 -23.72
C GLN A 28 -8.06 -17.99 -24.81
N LEU A 29 -7.45 -16.88 -25.22
CA LEU A 29 -8.06 -15.94 -26.18
C LEU A 29 -7.53 -16.07 -27.61
N TYR A 30 -6.34 -16.61 -27.80
CA TYR A 30 -5.66 -16.62 -29.10
C TYR A 30 -5.12 -17.99 -29.51
N ASP A 31 -5.03 -18.97 -28.60
CA ASP A 31 -4.45 -20.30 -28.86
C ASP A 31 -3.02 -20.21 -29.44
N GLU A 32 -2.29 -19.16 -29.02
CA GLU A 32 -0.97 -18.81 -29.51
C GLU A 32 0.08 -18.90 -28.39
N VAL A 33 1.15 -19.66 -28.64
CA VAL A 33 2.33 -19.62 -27.77
C VAL A 33 3.11 -18.35 -28.08
N THR A 34 3.14 -17.40 -27.15
CA THR A 34 3.79 -16.11 -27.38
C THR A 34 5.32 -16.29 -27.47
N PRO A 35 5.94 -16.06 -28.64
CA PRO A 35 7.39 -16.20 -28.76
C PRO A 35 8.09 -15.17 -27.89
N HIS A 36 9.14 -15.60 -27.18
CA HIS A 36 9.92 -14.76 -26.26
C HIS A 36 9.09 -14.16 -25.10
N ILE A 37 8.09 -14.90 -24.61
CA ILE A 37 7.21 -14.45 -23.50
C ILE A 37 7.98 -13.87 -22.33
N GLY A 38 9.06 -14.53 -21.88
CA GLY A 38 9.88 -14.05 -20.77
C GLY A 38 10.49 -12.68 -21.01
N LEU A 39 10.94 -12.39 -22.24
CA LEU A 39 11.59 -11.12 -22.58
C LEU A 39 10.56 -9.99 -22.64
N LYS A 40 9.41 -10.24 -23.30
CA LYS A 40 8.29 -9.30 -23.36
C LYS A 40 7.75 -8.98 -21.96
N VAL A 41 7.50 -10.00 -21.14
CA VAL A 41 7.02 -9.86 -19.76
C VAL A 41 8.03 -9.06 -18.94
N THR A 42 9.32 -9.36 -19.04
CA THR A 42 10.37 -8.62 -18.32
C THR A 42 10.37 -7.14 -18.70
N GLU A 43 10.36 -6.83 -20.00
CA GLU A 43 10.36 -5.45 -20.50
C GLU A 43 9.10 -4.69 -20.07
N GLY A 44 7.92 -5.25 -20.31
CA GLY A 44 6.65 -4.60 -19.97
C GLY A 44 6.49 -4.40 -18.47
N SER A 45 6.81 -5.42 -17.67
CA SER A 45 6.73 -5.32 -16.21
C SER A 45 7.75 -4.36 -15.61
N LEU A 46 8.97 -4.29 -16.17
CA LEU A 46 9.99 -3.35 -15.73
C LEU A 46 9.57 -1.91 -16.03
N LEU A 47 9.01 -1.65 -17.21
CA LEU A 47 8.51 -0.31 -17.58
C LEU A 47 7.40 0.15 -16.62
N LEU A 48 6.44 -0.73 -16.33
CA LEU A 48 5.36 -0.45 -15.38
C LEU A 48 5.90 -0.25 -13.95
N ALA A 49 6.86 -1.07 -13.52
CA ALA A 49 7.48 -0.95 -12.21
C ALA A 49 8.27 0.35 -12.05
N LEU A 50 9.00 0.78 -13.08
CA LEU A 50 9.70 2.06 -13.09
C LEU A 50 8.74 3.24 -12.95
N MET A 51 7.60 3.18 -13.64
CA MET A 51 6.54 4.18 -13.49
C MET A 51 6.02 4.23 -12.05
N LEU A 52 5.66 3.09 -11.44
CA LEU A 52 5.18 3.04 -10.06
C LEU A 52 6.25 3.51 -9.06
N ALA A 53 7.50 3.09 -9.24
CA ALA A 53 8.61 3.53 -8.41
C ALA A 53 8.85 5.05 -8.51
N ALA A 54 8.70 5.62 -9.71
CA ALA A 54 8.80 7.06 -9.92
C ALA A 54 7.66 7.82 -9.23
N PHE A 55 6.42 7.30 -9.27
CA PHE A 55 5.28 7.88 -8.56
C PHE A 55 5.44 7.80 -7.05
N TYR A 56 5.93 6.67 -6.54
CA TYR A 56 6.28 6.50 -5.14
C TYR A 56 7.34 7.51 -4.69
N TYR A 57 8.41 7.68 -5.45
CA TYR A 57 9.47 8.65 -5.14
C TYR A 57 8.95 10.10 -5.10
N LYS A 58 8.01 10.46 -5.96
CA LYS A 58 7.40 11.80 -6.00
C LYS A 58 6.30 12.02 -4.96
N GLY A 59 5.99 11.03 -4.12
CA GLY A 59 4.90 11.10 -3.14
C GLY A 59 3.50 11.07 -3.77
N MET A 60 3.39 10.70 -5.05
CA MET A 60 2.14 10.58 -5.80
C MET A 60 1.74 9.11 -5.97
N ALA A 61 2.12 8.26 -5.00
CA ALA A 61 1.74 6.85 -5.03
C ALA A 61 0.20 6.77 -5.07
N ALA A 62 -0.34 6.36 -6.22
CA ALA A 62 -1.75 6.06 -6.39
C ALA A 62 -2.07 4.80 -5.58
N SER A 63 -2.36 4.99 -4.30
CA SER A 63 -2.96 4.00 -3.42
C SER A 63 -4.46 3.88 -3.72
N PHE A 64 -5.06 2.73 -3.40
CA PHE A 64 -6.51 2.51 -3.56
C PHE A 64 -7.35 3.67 -3.00
N ASP A 65 -6.96 4.22 -1.84
CA ASP A 65 -7.69 5.31 -1.18
C ASP A 65 -7.66 6.64 -1.96
N SER A 66 -6.60 6.88 -2.73
CA SER A 66 -6.37 8.18 -3.38
C SER A 66 -6.55 8.16 -4.90
N MET A 67 -6.55 6.98 -5.52
CA MET A 67 -6.51 6.85 -6.97
C MET A 67 -7.79 7.29 -7.68
N PHE A 68 -8.96 7.21 -7.02
CA PHE A 68 -10.23 7.69 -7.59
C PHE A 68 -10.67 9.06 -7.07
N THR A 69 -9.85 9.68 -6.22
CA THR A 69 -10.16 10.96 -5.59
C THR A 69 -9.06 11.97 -5.94
N ASN A 70 -8.07 12.12 -5.06
CA ASN A 70 -7.02 13.14 -5.17
C ASN A 70 -6.09 12.95 -6.37
N ASN A 71 -5.90 11.71 -6.83
CA ASN A 71 -4.91 11.36 -7.85
C ASN A 71 -5.52 10.87 -9.17
N ILE A 72 -6.77 11.25 -9.48
CA ILE A 72 -7.51 10.72 -10.64
C ILE A 72 -6.76 10.91 -11.98
N LEU A 73 -6.08 12.04 -12.19
CA LEU A 73 -5.28 12.25 -13.41
C LEU A 73 -4.09 11.26 -13.50
N CYS A 74 -3.43 10.98 -12.38
CA CYS A 74 -2.34 10.00 -12.35
C CYS A 74 -2.85 8.59 -12.63
N THR A 75 -4.03 8.26 -12.09
CA THR A 75 -4.71 6.97 -12.33
C THR A 75 -5.11 6.80 -13.79
N VAL A 76 -5.65 7.85 -14.43
CA VAL A 76 -5.98 7.82 -15.86
C VAL A 76 -4.72 7.65 -16.71
N PHE A 77 -3.66 8.42 -16.42
CA PHE A 77 -2.38 8.26 -17.11
C PHE A 77 -1.82 6.84 -16.93
N GLN A 78 -1.91 6.31 -15.72
CA GLN A 78 -1.50 4.95 -15.44
C GLN A 78 -2.31 3.92 -16.23
N ALA A 79 -3.63 4.06 -16.30
CA ALA A 79 -4.48 3.19 -17.11
C ALA A 79 -4.08 3.24 -18.60
N LEU A 80 -3.74 4.41 -19.13
CA LEU A 80 -3.24 4.56 -20.50
C LEU A 80 -1.89 3.86 -20.71
N VAL A 81 -0.97 3.96 -19.76
CA VAL A 81 0.32 3.26 -19.84
C VAL A 81 0.12 1.75 -19.76
N TRP A 82 -0.72 1.26 -18.85
CA TRP A 82 -1.07 -0.16 -18.74
C TRP A 82 -1.71 -0.69 -20.03
N PHE A 83 -2.68 0.04 -20.58
CA PHE A 83 -3.26 -0.26 -21.88
C PHE A 83 -2.20 -0.32 -22.98
N GLY A 84 -1.31 0.69 -23.05
CA GLY A 84 -0.24 0.76 -24.03
C GLY A 84 0.73 -0.42 -23.93
N VAL A 85 1.10 -0.84 -22.72
CA VAL A 85 1.96 -2.01 -22.50
C VAL A 85 1.26 -3.30 -22.95
N PHE A 86 -0.01 -3.49 -22.60
CA PHE A 86 -0.77 -4.67 -23.00
C PHE A 86 -0.98 -4.73 -24.52
N MET A 87 -1.20 -3.58 -25.16
CA MET A 87 -1.47 -3.51 -26.59
C MET A 87 -0.19 -3.57 -27.43
N LEU A 88 0.87 -2.84 -27.06
CA LEU A 88 2.08 -2.70 -27.88
C LEU A 88 3.15 -3.74 -27.54
N ILE A 89 3.38 -4.02 -26.26
CA ILE A 89 4.44 -4.94 -25.82
C ILE A 89 3.90 -6.37 -25.80
N PHE A 90 2.75 -6.58 -25.15
CA PHE A 90 2.14 -7.90 -25.04
C PHE A 90 1.27 -8.27 -26.25
N GLN A 91 1.03 -7.33 -27.17
CA GLN A 91 0.36 -7.57 -28.46
C GLN A 91 -1.08 -8.09 -28.34
N PHE A 92 -1.78 -7.77 -27.26
CA PHE A 92 -3.21 -8.04 -27.14
C PHE A 92 -4.02 -7.16 -28.12
N HIS A 93 -5.11 -7.69 -28.66
CA HIS A 93 -6.06 -6.88 -29.43
C HIS A 93 -6.60 -5.74 -28.56
N PRO A 94 -6.73 -4.49 -29.07
CA PRO A 94 -7.21 -3.33 -28.33
C PRO A 94 -8.36 -3.56 -27.33
N TRP A 95 -9.39 -4.34 -27.68
CA TRP A 95 -10.50 -4.62 -26.76
C TRP A 95 -10.07 -5.44 -25.54
N HIS A 96 -9.26 -6.47 -25.73
CA HIS A 96 -8.72 -7.29 -24.64
C HIS A 96 -7.65 -6.53 -23.86
N ALA A 97 -6.79 -5.77 -24.54
CA ALA A 97 -5.78 -4.93 -23.90
C ALA A 97 -6.40 -3.90 -22.96
N LEU A 98 -7.54 -3.31 -23.35
CA LEU A 98 -8.27 -2.34 -22.52
C LEU A 98 -8.89 -3.03 -21.30
N GLY A 99 -9.60 -4.14 -21.50
CA GLY A 99 -10.21 -4.89 -20.40
C GLY A 99 -9.19 -5.49 -19.44
N LEU A 100 -8.30 -6.34 -19.95
CA LEU A 100 -7.27 -7.03 -19.16
C LEU A 100 -6.24 -6.05 -18.60
N GLY A 101 -5.81 -5.05 -19.36
CA GLY A 101 -4.82 -4.08 -18.90
C GLY A 101 -5.33 -3.27 -17.70
N ILE A 102 -6.57 -2.76 -17.77
CA ILE A 102 -7.18 -1.99 -16.66
C ILE A 102 -7.50 -2.92 -15.48
N ALA A 103 -8.06 -4.10 -15.72
CA ALA A 103 -8.35 -5.06 -14.65
C ALA A 103 -7.07 -5.46 -13.90
N THR A 104 -6.00 -5.78 -14.66
CA THR A 104 -4.70 -6.15 -14.08
C THR A 104 -4.08 -4.98 -13.34
N MET A 105 -4.14 -3.76 -13.89
CA MET A 105 -3.70 -2.55 -13.19
C MET A 105 -4.32 -2.47 -11.80
N LEU A 106 -5.65 -2.53 -11.70
CA LEU A 106 -6.36 -2.35 -10.43
C LEU A 106 -6.01 -3.44 -9.42
N LEU A 107 -5.91 -4.71 -9.85
CA LEU A 107 -5.58 -5.84 -8.99
C LEU A 107 -4.12 -5.79 -8.50
N VAL A 108 -3.19 -5.62 -9.43
CA VAL A 108 -1.75 -5.68 -9.16
C VAL A 108 -1.28 -4.46 -8.38
N GLN A 109 -1.83 -3.28 -8.69
CA GLN A 109 -1.47 -2.04 -8.00
C GLN A 109 -1.80 -2.08 -6.51
N GLY A 110 -2.94 -2.66 -6.16
CA GLY A 110 -3.33 -2.94 -4.79
C GLY A 110 -2.30 -3.74 -4.03
N LEU A 111 -2.03 -4.94 -4.55
CA LEU A 111 -1.08 -5.88 -3.97
C LEU A 111 0.31 -5.27 -3.84
N ALA A 112 0.78 -4.60 -4.88
CA ALA A 112 2.12 -4.04 -4.90
C ALA A 112 2.26 -2.86 -3.92
N THR A 113 1.23 -2.02 -3.78
CA THR A 113 1.22 -0.92 -2.81
C THR A 113 1.20 -1.43 -1.38
N MET A 114 0.42 -2.48 -1.09
CA MET A 114 0.43 -3.13 0.23
C MET A 114 1.80 -3.73 0.55
N GLY A 115 2.44 -4.41 -0.41
CA GLY A 115 3.79 -4.98 -0.23
C GLY A 115 4.85 -3.91 0.07
N VAL A 116 4.84 -2.81 -0.69
CA VAL A 116 5.74 -1.68 -0.47
C VAL A 116 5.50 -1.02 0.89
N ASN A 117 4.22 -0.78 1.24
CA ASN A 117 3.89 -0.16 2.51
C ASN A 117 4.25 -1.06 3.70
N SER A 118 4.12 -2.38 3.57
CA SER A 118 4.48 -3.33 4.65
C SER A 118 5.97 -3.33 4.98
N ILE A 119 6.84 -3.04 4.01
CA ILE A 119 8.30 -3.15 4.16
C ILE A 119 8.93 -1.78 4.41
N LEU A 120 8.39 -0.73 3.79
CA LEU A 120 9.02 0.59 3.75
C LEU A 120 8.28 1.66 4.55
N SER A 121 7.03 1.42 5.00
CA SER A 121 6.37 2.39 5.88
C SER A 121 7.02 2.34 7.27
N PRO A 122 7.38 3.50 7.86
CA PRO A 122 7.85 3.54 9.22
C PRO A 122 6.76 2.98 10.15
N THR A 123 7.11 1.98 10.95
CA THR A 123 6.22 1.43 11.97
C THR A 123 5.76 2.59 12.87
N PRO A 124 4.46 2.83 13.03
CA PRO A 124 4.00 3.85 13.97
C PRO A 124 4.58 3.52 15.34
N ALA A 125 5.36 4.43 15.92
CA ALA A 125 5.98 4.26 17.24
C ALA A 125 4.96 3.96 18.36
N ALA A 126 3.67 4.13 18.08
CA ALA A 126 2.56 3.76 18.95
C ALA A 126 2.37 2.24 19.13
N VAL A 127 2.80 1.40 18.18
CA VAL A 127 2.63 -0.07 18.27
C VAL A 127 3.81 -0.73 19.01
N SER A 128 5.01 -0.14 18.90
CA SER A 128 6.23 -0.67 19.53
C SER A 128 6.51 -0.11 20.93
N ARG A 129 5.66 0.77 21.44
CA ARG A 129 5.68 1.06 22.87
C ARG A 129 4.93 -0.09 23.54
N PRO A 130 5.59 -1.04 24.25
CA PRO A 130 4.86 -1.80 25.24
C PRO A 130 4.13 -0.75 26.06
N ALA A 131 2.81 -0.90 26.24
CA ALA A 131 2.01 0.01 27.05
C ALA A 131 2.76 0.15 28.37
N ALA A 132 3.55 1.21 28.48
CA ALA A 132 4.42 1.46 29.61
C ALA A 132 3.42 1.91 30.65
N PHE A 133 2.89 0.91 31.37
CA PHE A 133 1.85 0.97 32.38
C PHE A 133 1.35 2.40 32.49
N ALA A 134 0.38 2.76 31.64
CA ALA A 134 -0.53 3.79 32.05
C ALA A 134 -1.17 3.19 33.29
N THR A 135 -0.58 3.48 34.45
CA THR A 135 -1.18 3.29 35.75
C THR A 135 -2.40 4.20 35.70
N SER A 136 -3.46 3.70 35.07
CA SER A 136 -4.81 4.19 35.21
C SER A 136 -5.05 4.03 36.70
N LYS A 137 -4.74 5.08 37.47
CA LYS A 137 -5.06 5.16 38.88
C LYS A 137 -6.55 4.86 38.93
N PRO A 138 -6.97 3.70 39.44
CA PRO A 138 -8.37 3.33 39.36
C PRO A 138 -9.11 4.37 40.19
N VAL A 139 -9.90 5.22 39.52
CA VAL A 139 -10.80 6.17 40.17
C VAL A 139 -11.98 5.35 40.70
N ARG A 140 -11.71 4.52 41.71
CA ARG A 140 -12.74 4.07 42.65
C ARG A 140 -12.84 5.15 43.71
N GLN A 141 -13.40 6.29 43.32
CA GLN A 141 -13.86 7.28 44.26
C GLN A 141 -15.16 6.72 44.84
N SER A 142 -15.04 6.05 45.99
CA SER A 142 -16.18 5.58 46.77
C SER A 142 -17.11 6.76 47.04
N LEU A 143 -18.39 6.64 46.67
CA LEU A 143 -19.48 7.58 47.01
C LEU A 143 -19.91 7.46 48.49
N ALA A 144 -19.02 7.02 49.38
CA ALA A 144 -19.31 6.99 50.80
C ALA A 144 -19.15 8.40 51.41
N PRO A 145 -20.14 8.91 52.15
CA PRO A 145 -19.98 10.12 52.95
C PRO A 145 -18.81 9.97 53.93
N ALA A 146 -17.92 10.96 53.96
CA ALA A 146 -16.76 10.97 54.85
C ALA A 146 -17.20 10.98 56.33
N PRO A 147 -16.66 10.11 57.19
CA PRO A 147 -16.82 10.26 58.64
C PRO A 147 -16.07 11.53 59.10
N ALA A 148 -16.73 12.35 59.90
CA ALA A 148 -16.16 13.56 60.49
C ALA A 148 -14.89 13.24 61.30
N ALA A 149 -13.83 14.01 61.08
CA ALA A 149 -12.59 13.91 61.84
C ALA A 149 -12.75 14.47 63.28
N PRO A 150 -12.13 13.86 64.31
CA PRO A 150 -12.09 14.44 65.66
C PRO A 150 -11.11 15.63 65.73
N PRO A 151 -11.34 16.62 66.63
CA PRO A 151 -10.58 17.85 66.66
C PRO A 151 -9.18 17.61 67.25
N THR A 152 -8.14 18.06 66.54
CA THR A 152 -6.75 18.03 67.04
C THR A 152 -6.41 19.37 67.68
N GLY A 153 -5.83 19.29 68.89
CA GLY A 153 -5.63 20.40 69.81
C GLY A 153 -4.70 21.51 69.34
N ALA A 154 -4.88 22.66 69.99
CA ALA A 154 -4.16 23.91 69.78
C ALA A 154 -2.66 23.79 70.08
N GLU A 155 -1.83 24.20 69.11
CA GLU A 155 -0.42 24.54 69.35
C GLU A 155 -0.32 25.94 69.97
N ALA A 156 0.28 26.01 71.15
CA ALA A 156 0.63 27.22 71.87
C ALA A 156 1.79 27.97 71.17
N LYS A 157 1.57 29.24 70.84
CA LYS A 157 2.63 30.17 70.42
C LYS A 157 3.44 30.61 71.64
N THR A 158 4.73 30.29 71.63
CA THR A 158 5.77 30.91 72.45
C THR A 158 6.07 32.33 71.96
N LYS A 159 6.07 33.29 72.89
CA LYS A 159 6.86 34.52 72.81
C LYS A 159 7.30 34.90 74.21
#